data_AF-A0AAE5GTS3-F1
#
_entry.id   AF-A0AAE5GTS3-F1
#
_cell.length_a   1.000
_cell.length_b   1.000
_cell.length_c   1.000
_cell.angle_alpha   90.00
_cell.angle_beta   90.00
_cell.angle_gamma   90.00
#
_symmetry.space_group_name_H-M   'P 1'
#
loop_
_entity.id
_entity.type
_entity.pdbx_description
1 polymer ?
#
loop_
_entity_poly.entity_id
_entity_poly.type
_entity_poly.pdbx_seq_one_letter_code
_entity_poly.pdbx_strand_id
1 'polypeptide(L)'
;MRFEQVTKFQKQVDSAVIGYLNLLERKELLAVSIEKYALLSCLEPSIRSSILSIQDTLYASLMVELHAWLFDKSANSRNLSLFCLLEKLADDQTNPKHLKRYYVTPPKTIDIEGAGKSWHQKFKTERETKFDDCFQECALLIKDLLASEEAMRIVSLRNKYLAHKDGMYDIRSNSHTVGDVFYLINHMKLILLSLAGLMTRTYYPINEAETKAKAMAESFWEHVART
;
A
#
# COMPACT_ATOMS: atom_id res chain seq x y z
N MET A 1 10.03 -18.88 -9.32
CA MET A 1 8.60 -18.97 -8.98
C MET A 1 7.92 -20.02 -9.88
N ARG A 2 7.14 -20.99 -9.36
CA ARG A 2 6.40 -22.00 -10.15
C ARG A 2 5.11 -21.41 -10.74
N PHE A 3 4.48 -22.04 -11.73
CA PHE A 3 3.24 -21.52 -12.36
C PHE A 3 2.08 -21.33 -11.35
N GLU A 4 1.83 -22.31 -10.48
CA GLU A 4 0.83 -22.21 -9.41
C GLU A 4 1.09 -21.06 -8.43
N GLN A 5 2.35 -20.67 -8.27
CA GLN A 5 2.73 -19.54 -7.42
C GLN A 5 2.35 -18.20 -8.05
N VAL A 6 2.15 -18.12 -9.38
CA VAL A 6 1.69 -16.89 -10.05
C VAL A 6 0.23 -16.59 -9.72
N THR A 7 -0.64 -17.60 -9.69
CA THR A 7 -2.04 -17.41 -9.27
C THR A 7 -2.12 -17.06 -7.78
N LYS A 8 -1.27 -17.67 -6.94
CA LYS A 8 -1.17 -17.27 -5.52
C LYS A 8 -0.69 -15.83 -5.39
N PHE A 9 0.32 -15.45 -6.17
CA PHE A 9 0.85 -14.09 -6.22
C PHE A 9 -0.22 -13.06 -6.61
N GLN A 10 -1.01 -13.32 -7.65
CA GLN A 10 -2.16 -12.47 -8.01
C GLN A 10 -3.11 -12.25 -6.83
N LYS A 11 -3.54 -13.31 -6.16
CA LYS A 11 -4.47 -13.22 -5.01
C LYS A 11 -3.89 -12.41 -3.86
N GLN A 12 -2.58 -12.49 -3.65
CA GLN A 12 -1.91 -11.71 -2.61
C GLN A 12 -1.83 -10.24 -2.97
N VAL A 13 -1.50 -9.92 -4.23
CA VAL A 13 -1.54 -8.54 -4.73
C VAL A 13 -2.97 -7.99 -4.63
N ASP A 14 -3.98 -8.75 -5.04
CA ASP A 14 -5.39 -8.36 -4.91
C ASP A 14 -5.76 -8.03 -3.45
N SER A 15 -5.42 -8.94 -2.52
CA SER A 15 -5.69 -8.75 -1.10
C SER A 15 -4.95 -7.55 -0.52
N ALA A 16 -3.71 -7.32 -0.95
CA ALA A 16 -2.92 -6.17 -0.54
C ALA A 16 -3.56 -4.88 -1.07
N VAL A 17 -3.89 -4.80 -2.36
CA VAL A 17 -4.56 -3.62 -2.91
C VAL A 17 -5.86 -3.32 -2.17
N ILE A 18 -6.70 -4.33 -1.90
CA ILE A 18 -7.94 -4.12 -1.12
C ILE A 18 -7.63 -3.57 0.29
N GLY A 19 -6.62 -4.14 0.97
CA GLY A 19 -6.18 -3.64 2.27
C GLY A 19 -5.69 -2.18 2.21
N TYR A 20 -4.95 -1.81 1.17
CA TYR A 20 -4.49 -0.44 0.95
C TYR A 20 -5.66 0.51 0.74
N LEU A 21 -6.62 0.14 -0.11
CA LEU A 21 -7.82 0.96 -0.35
C LEU A 21 -8.59 1.23 0.94
N ASN A 22 -8.72 0.23 1.81
CA ASN A 22 -9.36 0.39 3.14
C ASN A 22 -8.53 1.23 4.12
N LEU A 23 -7.24 1.43 3.85
CA LEU A 23 -6.35 2.23 4.68
C LEU A 23 -6.36 3.70 4.25
N LEU A 24 -6.64 3.99 2.97
CA LEU A 24 -6.66 5.35 2.42
C LEU A 24 -7.59 6.29 3.16
N GLU A 25 -8.82 5.87 3.46
CA GLU A 25 -9.77 6.71 4.18
C GLU A 25 -9.24 7.12 5.56
N ARG A 26 -8.65 6.18 6.30
CA ARG A 26 -8.05 6.43 7.62
C ARG A 26 -6.85 7.38 7.52
N LYS A 27 -5.99 7.16 6.53
CA LYS A 27 -4.82 7.99 6.27
C LYS A 27 -5.21 9.42 5.91
N GLU A 28 -6.16 9.61 5.00
CA GLU A 28 -6.62 10.94 4.57
C GLU A 28 -7.40 11.66 5.68
N LEU A 29 -8.22 10.95 6.47
CA LEU A 29 -8.87 11.53 7.65
C LEU A 29 -7.82 12.08 8.63
N LEU A 30 -6.76 11.33 8.91
CA LEU A 30 -5.69 11.81 9.79
C LEU A 30 -4.93 12.99 9.15
N ALA A 31 -4.52 12.87 7.89
CA ALA A 31 -3.75 13.90 7.19
C ALA A 31 -4.49 15.24 7.14
N VAL A 32 -5.75 15.24 6.68
CA VAL A 32 -6.56 16.46 6.60
C VAL A 32 -6.83 17.06 7.98
N SER A 33 -7.01 16.23 9.01
CA SER A 33 -7.20 16.75 10.38
C SER A 33 -5.97 17.51 10.88
N ILE A 34 -4.77 17.07 10.50
CA ILE A 34 -3.50 17.73 10.84
C ILE A 34 -3.36 19.01 10.03
N GLU A 35 -3.67 18.98 8.73
CA GLU A 35 -3.67 20.17 7.86
C GLU A 35 -4.64 21.26 8.36
N LYS A 36 -5.85 20.86 8.78
CA LYS A 36 -6.90 21.76 9.30
C LYS A 36 -6.76 22.06 10.80
N TYR A 37 -5.64 21.73 11.43
CA TYR A 37 -5.46 21.85 12.89
C TYR A 37 -5.81 23.25 13.44
N ALA A 38 -5.39 24.32 12.75
CA ALA A 38 -5.66 25.68 13.20
C ALA A 38 -7.17 25.97 13.29
N LEU A 39 -7.95 25.49 12.31
CA LEU A 39 -9.40 25.62 12.29
C LEU A 39 -10.05 24.80 13.42
N LEU A 40 -9.66 23.54 13.56
CA LEU A 40 -10.23 22.61 14.54
C LEU A 40 -9.88 22.98 15.98
N SER A 41 -8.74 23.65 16.19
CA SER A 41 -8.29 24.10 17.52
C SER A 41 -9.09 25.26 18.08
N CYS A 42 -9.88 25.96 17.26
CA CYS A 42 -10.76 27.04 17.71
C CYS A 42 -12.09 26.54 18.27
N LEU A 43 -12.39 25.25 18.12
CA LEU A 43 -13.63 24.63 18.62
C LEU A 43 -13.63 24.50 20.15
N GLU A 44 -14.81 24.26 20.70
CA GLU A 44 -15.01 24.04 22.13
C GLU A 44 -14.07 22.96 22.69
N PRO A 45 -13.61 23.06 23.95
CA PRO A 45 -12.67 22.11 24.54
C PRO A 45 -13.11 20.64 24.46
N SER A 46 -14.41 20.37 24.63
CA SER A 46 -15.01 19.02 24.53
C SER A 46 -14.89 18.43 23.12
N ILE A 47 -15.17 19.24 22.10
CA ILE A 47 -15.06 18.87 20.69
C ILE A 47 -13.59 18.63 20.35
N ARG A 48 -12.71 19.54 20.75
CA ARG A 48 -11.26 19.41 20.55
C ARG A 48 -10.70 18.13 21.17
N SER A 49 -11.12 17.79 22.39
CA SER A 49 -10.74 16.53 23.03
C SER A 49 -11.18 15.31 22.22
N SER A 50 -12.40 15.34 21.67
CA SER A 50 -12.93 14.26 20.83
C SER A 50 -12.13 14.13 19.52
N ILE A 51 -11.73 15.24 18.91
CA ILE A 51 -10.89 15.26 17.71
C ILE A 51 -9.53 14.62 17.99
N LEU A 52 -8.89 14.95 19.11
CA LEU A 52 -7.61 14.34 19.50
C LEU A 52 -7.75 12.81 19.67
N SER A 53 -8.83 12.34 20.30
CA SER A 53 -9.10 10.90 20.42
C SER A 53 -9.32 10.21 19.07
N ILE A 54 -9.99 10.88 18.12
CA ILE A 54 -10.15 10.38 16.75
C ILE A 54 -8.79 10.28 16.06
N GLN A 55 -7.97 11.32 16.13
CA GLN A 55 -6.64 11.32 15.53
C GLN A 55 -5.78 10.20 16.09
N ASP A 56 -5.78 10.02 17.42
CA ASP A 56 -5.03 8.96 18.11
C ASP A 56 -5.46 7.57 17.62
N THR A 57 -6.77 7.34 17.55
CA THR A 57 -7.34 6.08 17.03
C THR A 57 -6.95 5.81 15.58
N LEU A 58 -7.00 6.84 14.72
CA LEU A 58 -6.60 6.73 13.32
C LEU A 58 -5.12 6.37 13.21
N TYR A 59 -4.25 7.07 13.93
CA TYR A 59 -2.82 6.81 13.94
C TYR A 59 -2.49 5.39 14.42
N ALA A 60 -3.10 4.94 15.53
CA ALA A 60 -2.97 3.58 16.04
C ALA A 60 -3.37 2.53 15.01
N SER A 61 -4.50 2.76 14.34
CA SER A 61 -5.02 1.85 13.31
C SER A 61 -4.03 1.74 12.14
N LEU A 62 -3.50 2.86 11.66
CA LEU A 62 -2.50 2.90 10.58
C LEU A 62 -1.22 2.17 10.96
N MET A 63 -0.73 2.39 12.18
CA MET A 63 0.47 1.71 12.73
C MET A 63 0.32 0.19 12.76
N VAL A 64 -0.85 -0.31 13.19
CA VAL A 64 -1.12 -1.76 13.26
C VAL A 64 -1.14 -2.38 11.86
N GLU A 65 -1.81 -1.73 10.90
CA GLU A 65 -1.90 -2.21 9.52
C GLU A 65 -0.54 -2.20 8.82
N LEU A 66 0.21 -1.11 8.95
CA LEU A 66 1.59 -1.01 8.44
C LEU A 66 2.47 -2.12 9.00
N HIS A 67 2.38 -2.37 10.31
CA HIS A 67 3.15 -3.42 10.93
C HIS A 67 2.75 -4.81 10.38
N ALA A 68 1.46 -5.06 10.21
CA ALA A 68 0.99 -6.32 9.62
C ALA A 68 1.53 -6.50 8.20
N TRP A 69 1.54 -5.44 7.41
CA TRP A 69 2.02 -5.45 6.04
C TRP A 69 3.52 -5.66 5.90
N LEU A 70 4.31 -5.04 6.79
CA LEU A 70 5.76 -4.95 6.66
C LEU A 70 6.53 -5.90 7.59
N PHE A 71 5.90 -6.56 8.56
CA PHE A 71 6.62 -7.40 9.53
C PHE A 71 5.88 -8.66 9.96
N ASP A 72 4.61 -8.86 9.56
CA ASP A 72 3.93 -10.10 9.92
C ASP A 72 4.53 -11.27 9.15
N LYS A 73 5.38 -12.05 9.83
CA LYS A 73 5.97 -13.29 9.31
C LYS A 73 5.13 -14.52 9.68
N SER A 74 3.91 -14.36 10.19
CA SER A 74 3.16 -15.47 10.79
C SER A 74 2.89 -16.61 9.80
N ALA A 75 3.47 -17.77 10.10
CA ALA A 75 3.32 -19.02 9.35
C ALA A 75 1.91 -19.64 9.46
N ASN A 76 1.06 -19.12 10.36
CA ASN A 76 -0.30 -19.62 10.61
C ASN A 76 -1.33 -19.08 9.60
N SER A 77 -0.99 -18.07 8.80
CA SER A 77 -1.84 -17.69 7.68
C SER A 77 -1.56 -18.64 6.51
N ARG A 78 -2.59 -19.31 5.99
CA ARG A 78 -2.48 -20.17 4.78
C ARG A 78 -2.10 -19.38 3.51
N ASN A 79 -1.85 -18.08 3.66
CA ASN A 79 -1.43 -17.12 2.66
C ASN A 79 0.00 -16.70 3.03
N LEU A 80 0.95 -16.65 2.10
CA LEU A 80 2.17 -15.90 2.40
C LEU A 80 1.71 -14.47 2.78
N SER A 81 2.18 -13.94 3.91
CA SER A 81 1.98 -12.52 4.22
C SER A 81 2.59 -11.68 3.09
N LEU A 82 2.05 -10.47 2.88
CA LEU A 82 2.58 -9.55 1.88
C LEU A 82 4.09 -9.35 2.08
N PHE A 83 4.53 -9.21 3.33
CA PHE A 83 5.94 -9.13 3.68
C PHE A 83 6.79 -10.28 3.12
N CYS A 84 6.41 -11.54 3.35
CA CYS A 84 7.15 -12.70 2.82
C CYS A 84 7.18 -12.72 1.27
N LEU A 85 6.14 -12.18 0.64
CA LEU A 85 6.12 -12.00 -0.81
C LEU A 85 7.10 -10.91 -1.26
N LEU A 86 7.14 -9.77 -0.57
CA LEU A 86 8.08 -8.69 -0.82
C LEU A 86 9.53 -9.15 -0.64
N GLU A 87 9.86 -9.81 0.48
CA GLU A 87 11.18 -10.40 0.73
C GLU A 87 11.59 -11.32 -0.42
N LYS A 88 10.67 -12.17 -0.89
CA LYS A 88 10.94 -13.07 -2.02
C LYS A 88 11.18 -12.31 -3.32
N LEU A 89 10.40 -11.28 -3.63
CA LEU A 89 10.60 -10.51 -4.87
C LEU A 89 11.89 -9.68 -4.86
N ALA A 90 12.34 -9.25 -3.68
CA ALA A 90 13.61 -8.57 -3.50
C ALA A 90 14.83 -9.50 -3.49
N ASP A 91 14.65 -10.81 -3.33
CA ASP A 91 15.75 -11.80 -3.36
C ASP A 91 16.34 -11.93 -4.78
N ASP A 92 17.64 -11.70 -4.91
CA ASP A 92 18.40 -11.82 -6.17
C ASP A 92 18.37 -13.25 -6.75
N GLN A 93 18.08 -14.26 -5.91
CA GLN A 93 17.91 -15.64 -6.34
C GLN A 93 16.50 -15.95 -6.87
N THR A 94 15.56 -15.00 -6.77
CA THR A 94 14.20 -15.23 -7.26
C THR A 94 14.18 -15.32 -8.77
N ASN A 95 13.88 -16.53 -9.26
CA ASN A 95 13.69 -16.77 -10.68
C ASN A 95 12.29 -16.29 -11.15
N PRO A 96 12.20 -15.22 -11.98
CA PRO A 96 10.92 -14.65 -12.41
C PRO A 96 10.36 -15.31 -13.68
N LYS A 97 10.99 -16.37 -14.21
CA LYS A 97 10.64 -17.00 -15.51
C LYS A 97 9.16 -17.25 -15.72
N HIS A 98 8.46 -17.77 -14.71
CA HIS A 98 7.02 -18.06 -14.83
C HIS A 98 6.15 -16.81 -14.73
N LEU A 99 6.58 -15.79 -13.97
CA LEU A 99 5.92 -14.49 -13.93
C LEU A 99 6.10 -13.76 -15.26
N LYS A 100 7.31 -13.76 -15.82
CA LYS A 100 7.60 -13.26 -17.17
C LYS A 100 6.72 -13.94 -18.21
N ARG A 101 6.66 -15.28 -18.19
CA ARG A 101 5.80 -16.05 -19.09
C ARG A 101 4.34 -15.63 -18.97
N TYR A 102 3.83 -15.41 -17.76
CA TYR A 102 2.47 -14.91 -17.55
C TYR A 102 2.26 -13.51 -18.14
N TYR A 103 3.17 -12.58 -17.86
CA TYR A 103 3.13 -11.18 -18.30
C TYR A 103 3.11 -11.03 -19.83
N VAL A 104 3.92 -11.83 -20.53
CA VAL A 104 4.07 -11.79 -21.99
C VAL A 104 3.02 -12.62 -22.71
N THR A 105 2.24 -13.44 -21.99
CA THR A 105 1.18 -14.25 -22.59
C THR A 105 0.05 -13.32 -23.04
N PRO A 106 -0.24 -13.26 -24.36
CA PRO A 106 -1.31 -12.43 -24.87
C PRO A 106 -2.66 -12.80 -24.24
N PRO A 107 -3.59 -11.84 -24.07
CA PRO A 107 -4.95 -12.15 -23.69
C PRO A 107 -5.56 -13.12 -24.72
N LYS A 108 -6.53 -13.93 -24.28
CA LYS A 108 -7.29 -14.77 -25.21
C LYS A 108 -8.12 -13.85 -26.12
N THR A 109 -7.70 -13.67 -27.35
CA THR A 109 -8.44 -12.93 -28.38
C THR A 109 -9.14 -13.91 -29.32
N ILE A 110 -10.33 -13.54 -29.83
CA ILE A 110 -10.94 -14.26 -30.96
C ILE A 110 -10.12 -13.94 -32.20
N ASP A 111 -9.59 -14.97 -32.86
CA ASP A 111 -8.68 -14.81 -33.99
C ASP A 111 -9.52 -14.59 -35.27
N ILE A 112 -9.56 -13.35 -35.76
CA ILE A 112 -10.23 -13.02 -37.02
C ILE A 112 -9.14 -13.03 -38.10
N GLU A 113 -9.19 -14.03 -38.99
CA GLU A 113 -8.49 -14.05 -40.28
C GLU A 113 -6.95 -13.87 -40.25
N GLY A 114 -6.22 -14.72 -39.51
CA GLY A 114 -4.78 -14.94 -39.71
C GLY A 114 -3.83 -13.80 -39.31
N ALA A 115 -4.35 -12.59 -39.03
CA ALA A 115 -3.61 -11.44 -38.53
C ALA A 115 -3.14 -11.60 -37.07
N GLY A 116 -3.74 -12.53 -36.30
CA GLY A 116 -3.38 -12.76 -34.91
C GLY A 116 -1.91 -13.14 -34.71
N LYS A 117 -1.30 -13.91 -35.61
CA LYS A 117 0.08 -14.39 -35.41
C LYS A 117 1.12 -13.25 -35.38
N SER A 118 1.01 -12.25 -36.25
CA SER A 118 1.98 -11.14 -36.28
C SER A 118 1.80 -10.21 -35.06
N TRP A 119 0.54 -9.96 -34.66
CA TRP A 119 0.23 -9.19 -33.46
C TRP A 119 0.71 -9.90 -32.19
N HIS A 120 0.47 -11.21 -32.05
CA HIS A 120 0.93 -11.99 -30.89
C HIS A 120 2.45 -11.99 -30.77
N GLN A 121 3.17 -12.08 -31.89
CA GLN A 121 4.63 -12.00 -31.92
C GLN A 121 5.11 -10.62 -31.44
N LYS A 122 4.57 -9.55 -32.02
CA LYS A 122 4.90 -8.16 -31.66
C LYS A 122 4.57 -7.87 -30.18
N PHE A 123 3.41 -8.30 -29.71
CA PHE A 123 2.99 -8.19 -28.30
C PHE A 123 4.00 -8.85 -27.36
N LYS A 124 4.42 -10.09 -27.66
CA LYS A 124 5.38 -10.81 -26.82
C LYS A 124 6.72 -10.06 -26.75
N THR A 125 7.27 -9.67 -27.88
CA THR A 125 8.57 -8.97 -27.94
C THR A 125 8.55 -7.66 -27.16
N GLU A 126 7.53 -6.82 -27.37
CA GLU A 126 7.41 -5.55 -26.64
C GLU A 126 7.25 -5.74 -25.13
N ARG A 127 6.59 -6.83 -24.72
CA ARG A 127 6.32 -7.15 -23.31
C ARG A 127 7.49 -7.83 -22.62
N GLU A 128 8.32 -8.56 -23.35
CA GLU A 128 9.52 -9.18 -22.79
C GLU A 128 10.51 -8.14 -22.29
N THR A 129 10.75 -7.07 -23.05
CA THR A 129 11.61 -5.95 -22.63
C THR A 129 11.00 -5.20 -21.46
N LYS A 130 9.72 -4.82 -21.56
CA LYS A 130 9.02 -4.09 -20.48
C LYS A 130 8.97 -4.87 -19.17
N PHE A 131 8.90 -6.20 -19.23
CA PHE A 131 8.86 -7.02 -18.03
C PHE A 131 10.13 -6.88 -17.20
N ASP A 132 11.30 -6.93 -17.83
CA ASP A 132 12.58 -6.91 -17.11
C ASP A 132 12.76 -5.56 -16.39
N ASP A 133 12.44 -4.46 -17.08
CA ASP A 133 12.49 -3.10 -16.51
C ASP A 133 11.52 -2.97 -15.33
N CYS A 134 10.24 -3.32 -15.52
CA CYS A 134 9.23 -3.23 -14.46
C CYS A 134 9.58 -4.14 -13.26
N PHE A 135 10.13 -5.33 -13.50
CA PHE A 135 10.49 -6.24 -12.42
C PHE A 135 11.67 -5.71 -11.61
N GLN A 136 12.69 -5.16 -12.28
CA GLN A 136 13.83 -4.53 -11.60
C GLN A 136 13.41 -3.31 -10.79
N GLU A 137 12.60 -2.43 -11.36
CA GLU A 137 12.05 -1.27 -10.65
C GLU A 137 11.23 -1.70 -9.42
N CYS A 138 10.38 -2.72 -9.56
CA CYS A 138 9.62 -3.28 -8.45
C CYS A 138 10.54 -3.80 -7.34
N ALA A 139 11.55 -4.60 -7.71
CA ALA A 139 12.49 -5.17 -6.75
C ALA A 139 13.30 -4.07 -6.03
N LEU A 140 13.70 -3.01 -6.73
CA LEU A 140 14.40 -1.86 -6.15
C LEU A 140 13.52 -1.13 -5.13
N LEU A 141 12.28 -0.77 -5.49
CA LEU A 141 11.33 -0.12 -4.58
C LEU A 141 11.12 -0.93 -3.30
N ILE A 142 11.06 -2.26 -3.43
CA ILE A 142 10.92 -3.16 -2.28
C ILE A 142 12.20 -3.16 -1.43
N LYS A 143 13.38 -3.31 -2.04
CA LYS A 143 14.65 -3.28 -1.32
C LYS A 143 14.84 -1.97 -0.55
N ASP A 144 14.56 -0.84 -1.20
CA ASP A 144 14.68 0.48 -0.60
C ASP A 144 13.71 0.64 0.59
N LEU A 145 12.46 0.18 0.45
CA LEU A 145 11.51 0.19 1.56
C LEU A 145 11.98 -0.68 2.73
N LEU A 146 12.41 -1.91 2.46
CA LEU A 146 12.87 -2.84 3.50
C LEU A 146 14.16 -2.38 4.20
N ALA A 147 14.99 -1.60 3.51
CA ALA A 147 16.21 -1.00 4.06
C ALA A 147 15.99 0.40 4.68
N SER A 148 14.80 0.99 4.54
CA SER A 148 14.52 2.34 5.03
C SER A 148 14.56 2.43 6.56
N GLU A 149 15.01 3.57 7.08
CA GLU A 149 15.01 3.83 8.52
C GLU A 149 13.59 3.82 9.10
N GLU A 150 12.62 4.35 8.35
CA GLU A 150 11.21 4.40 8.71
C GLU A 150 10.66 2.99 8.96
N ALA A 151 10.99 2.04 8.08
CA ALA A 151 10.60 0.63 8.25
C ALA A 151 11.26 0.02 9.49
N MET A 152 12.51 0.34 9.81
CA MET A 152 13.13 -0.14 11.06
C MET A 152 12.47 0.49 12.31
N ARG A 153 12.10 1.78 12.24
CA ARG A 153 11.50 2.52 13.36
C ARG A 153 10.08 2.06 13.70
N ILE A 154 9.28 1.65 12.71
CA ILE A 154 7.85 1.35 12.90
C ILE A 154 7.57 0.21 13.91
N VAL A 155 8.45 -0.79 14.01
CA VAL A 155 8.33 -1.88 15.01
C VAL A 155 8.50 -1.32 16.42
N SER A 156 9.51 -0.49 16.62
CA SER A 156 9.75 0.21 17.89
C SER A 156 8.60 1.17 18.22
N LEU A 157 8.12 1.94 17.22
CA LEU A 157 7.00 2.87 17.38
C LEU A 157 5.71 2.16 17.81
N ARG A 158 5.36 1.03 17.17
CA ARG A 158 4.19 0.23 17.56
C ARG A 158 4.31 -0.27 18.99
N ASN A 159 5.46 -0.82 19.36
CA ASN A 159 5.66 -1.38 20.70
C ASN A 159 5.58 -0.29 21.79
N LYS A 160 6.15 0.90 21.53
CA LYS A 160 6.00 2.07 22.41
C LYS A 160 4.54 2.49 22.52
N TYR A 161 3.85 2.62 21.39
CA TYR A 161 2.44 3.02 21.37
C TYR A 161 1.55 2.04 22.16
N LEU A 162 1.71 0.72 21.94
CA LEU A 162 0.98 -0.31 22.69
C LEU A 162 1.29 -0.34 24.19
N ALA A 163 2.47 0.14 24.60
CA ALA A 163 2.85 0.26 26.00
C ALA A 163 2.22 1.49 26.69
N HIS A 164 1.93 2.56 25.93
CA HIS A 164 1.27 3.77 26.42
C HIS A 164 -0.26 3.68 26.26
N LYS A 165 -0.89 2.72 26.95
CA LYS A 165 -2.35 2.44 26.91
C LYS A 165 -3.26 3.58 27.42
N ASP A 166 -2.71 4.69 27.87
CA ASP A 166 -3.44 5.71 28.63
C ASP A 166 -4.08 6.82 27.76
N GLY A 167 -4.20 6.59 26.44
CA GLY A 167 -5.22 7.24 25.59
C GLY A 167 -5.05 8.72 25.29
N MET A 168 -3.83 9.26 25.39
CA MET A 168 -3.53 10.66 25.07
C MET A 168 -2.20 10.78 24.32
N TYR A 169 -2.04 10.05 23.21
CA TYR A 169 -0.87 10.25 22.36
C TYR A 169 -1.00 11.59 21.62
N ASP A 170 -0.18 12.56 22.01
CA ASP A 170 -0.13 13.85 21.32
C ASP A 170 0.58 13.69 19.96
N ILE A 171 -0.23 13.49 18.93
CA ILE A 171 0.19 13.37 17.52
C ILE A 171 0.97 14.60 17.06
N ARG A 172 0.71 15.79 17.59
CA ARG A 172 1.42 17.02 17.23
C ARG A 172 2.84 17.01 17.80
N SER A 173 2.99 16.65 19.06
CA SER A 173 4.31 16.51 19.70
C SER A 173 5.14 15.37 19.09
N ASN A 174 4.51 14.48 18.33
CA ASN A 174 5.13 13.34 17.65
C ASN A 174 5.00 13.41 16.11
N SER A 175 4.93 14.60 15.53
CA SER A 175 4.73 14.79 14.07
C SER A 175 5.70 14.01 13.19
N HIS A 176 6.94 13.78 13.65
CA HIS A 176 7.94 12.98 12.97
C HIS A 176 7.52 11.50 12.81
N THR A 177 6.86 10.90 13.81
CA THR A 177 6.42 9.50 13.76
C THR A 177 5.21 9.31 12.84
N VAL A 178 4.34 10.33 12.75
CA VAL A 178 3.25 10.38 11.77
C VAL A 178 3.82 10.51 10.35
N GLY A 179 4.88 11.31 10.19
CA GLY A 179 5.64 11.42 8.95
C GLY A 179 6.17 10.07 8.46
N ASP A 180 6.79 9.29 9.36
CA ASP A 180 7.26 7.93 9.05
C ASP A 180 6.12 7.03 8.55
N VAL A 181 4.96 7.06 9.22
CA VAL A 181 3.76 6.30 8.82
C VAL A 181 3.29 6.69 7.43
N PHE A 182 3.15 7.99 7.15
CA PHE A 182 2.71 8.48 5.84
C PHE A 182 3.72 8.18 4.74
N TYR A 183 5.02 8.27 5.04
CA TYR A 183 6.09 7.89 4.14
C TYR A 183 6.00 6.42 3.73
N LEU A 184 5.82 5.52 4.71
CA LEU A 184 5.67 4.08 4.46
C LEU A 184 4.40 3.78 3.67
N ILE A 185 3.26 4.41 3.99
CA ILE A 185 2.01 4.25 3.21
C ILE A 185 2.21 4.66 1.75
N ASN A 186 2.88 5.78 1.51
CA ASN A 186 3.17 6.21 0.15
C ASN A 186 4.14 5.26 -0.58
N HIS A 187 5.14 4.71 0.09
CA HIS A 187 6.02 3.70 -0.52
C HIS A 187 5.27 2.40 -0.84
N MET A 188 4.36 1.98 0.05
CA MET A 188 3.49 0.83 -0.22
C MET A 188 2.63 1.05 -1.45
N LYS A 189 2.08 2.27 -1.66
CA LYS A 189 1.37 2.64 -2.89
C LYS A 189 2.22 2.36 -4.13
N LEU A 190 3.46 2.85 -4.16
CA LEU A 190 4.36 2.70 -5.30
C LEU A 190 4.66 1.22 -5.59
N ILE A 191 4.91 0.44 -4.54
CA ILE A 191 5.10 -1.01 -4.66
C ILE A 191 3.84 -1.67 -5.21
N LEU A 192 2.65 -1.36 -4.69
CA LEU A 192 1.39 -1.94 -5.19
C LEU A 192 1.10 -1.59 -6.64
N LEU A 193 1.37 -0.34 -7.05
CA LEU A 193 1.25 0.09 -8.45
C LEU A 193 2.24 -0.67 -9.34
N SER A 194 3.47 -0.88 -8.87
CA SER A 194 4.48 -1.64 -9.59
C SER A 194 4.11 -3.13 -9.69
N LEU A 195 3.64 -3.73 -8.61
CA LEU A 195 3.12 -5.11 -8.56
C LEU A 195 1.90 -5.28 -9.48
N ALA A 196 0.97 -4.31 -9.47
CA ALA A 196 -0.15 -4.26 -10.39
C ALA A 196 0.30 -4.18 -11.85
N GLY A 197 1.35 -3.40 -12.14
CA GLY A 197 1.98 -3.34 -13.46
C GLY A 197 2.50 -4.69 -13.93
N LEU A 198 3.08 -5.49 -13.03
CA LEU A 198 3.49 -6.87 -13.30
C LEU A 198 2.28 -7.81 -13.48
N MET A 199 1.17 -7.51 -12.80
CA MET A 199 -0.09 -8.25 -12.85
C MET A 199 -1.06 -7.62 -13.86
N THR A 200 -0.66 -7.70 -15.13
CA THR A 200 -1.21 -6.97 -16.29
C THR A 200 -2.69 -7.19 -16.66
N ARG A 201 -3.45 -7.91 -15.83
CA ARG A 201 -4.82 -8.33 -16.13
C ARG A 201 -5.88 -7.75 -15.20
N THR A 202 -5.47 -7.10 -14.11
CA THR A 202 -6.38 -6.52 -13.14
C THR A 202 -6.17 -5.02 -13.09
N TYR A 203 -7.25 -4.26 -13.31
CA TYR A 203 -7.25 -2.83 -13.09
C TYR A 203 -7.47 -2.56 -11.60
N TYR A 204 -6.63 -1.72 -11.00
CA TYR A 204 -6.79 -1.28 -9.62
C TYR A 204 -6.94 0.24 -9.56
N PRO A 205 -8.05 0.78 -9.03
CA PRO A 205 -8.34 2.21 -9.01
C PRO A 205 -7.63 2.94 -7.84
N ILE A 206 -6.32 2.72 -7.67
CA ILE A 206 -5.56 3.24 -6.52
C ILE A 206 -5.58 4.76 -6.49
N ASN A 207 -5.30 5.41 -7.63
CA ASN A 207 -5.21 6.88 -7.70
C ASN A 207 -6.58 7.55 -7.56
N GLU A 208 -7.64 6.95 -8.13
CA GLU A 208 -9.00 7.45 -7.99
C GLU A 208 -9.50 7.31 -6.54
N ALA A 209 -9.16 6.20 -5.88
CA ALA A 209 -9.53 5.98 -4.49
C ALA A 209 -8.85 6.99 -3.56
N GLU A 210 -7.59 7.35 -3.79
CA GLU A 210 -6.90 8.40 -3.02
C GLU A 210 -7.59 9.74 -3.16
N THR A 211 -7.92 10.13 -4.40
CA THR A 211 -8.61 11.39 -4.67
C THR A 211 -9.96 11.44 -3.95
N LYS A 212 -10.72 10.33 -3.99
CA LYS A 212 -12.01 10.20 -3.30
C LYS A 212 -11.87 10.22 -1.77
N ALA A 213 -10.89 9.50 -1.22
CA ALA A 213 -10.63 9.46 0.21
C ALA A 213 -10.27 10.84 0.75
N LYS A 214 -9.46 11.61 0.02
CA LYS A 214 -9.11 12.99 0.37
C LYS A 214 -10.34 13.90 0.38
N ALA A 215 -11.13 13.88 -0.69
CA ALA A 215 -12.35 14.69 -0.77
C ALA A 215 -13.37 14.35 0.34
N MET A 216 -13.49 13.05 0.69
CA MET A 216 -14.32 12.60 1.81
C MET A 216 -13.80 13.16 3.14
N ALA A 217 -12.50 13.07 3.40
CA ALA A 217 -11.88 13.58 4.62
C ALA A 217 -12.03 15.11 4.74
N GLU A 218 -11.84 15.85 3.65
CA GLU A 218 -12.03 17.30 3.61
C GLU A 218 -13.46 17.70 3.99
N SER A 219 -14.45 17.03 3.40
CA SER A 219 -15.87 17.23 3.67
C SER A 219 -16.24 16.89 5.13
N PHE A 220 -15.73 15.77 5.65
CA PHE A 220 -15.94 15.36 7.04
C PHE A 220 -15.45 16.43 8.03
N TRP A 221 -14.20 16.89 7.87
CA TRP A 221 -13.63 17.88 8.80
C TRP A 221 -14.23 19.28 8.63
N GLU A 222 -14.69 19.64 7.44
CA GLU A 222 -15.50 20.85 7.24
C GLU A 222 -16.83 20.80 7.96
N HIS A 223 -17.49 19.66 7.95
CA HIS A 223 -18.73 19.49 8.69
C HIS A 223 -18.51 19.60 10.20
N VAL A 224 -17.48 18.93 10.72
CA VAL A 224 -17.08 19.01 12.13
C VAL A 224 -16.75 20.45 12.54
N ALA A 225 -16.03 21.20 11.71
CA ALA A 225 -15.65 22.58 12.00
C ALA A 225 -16.81 23.59 12.01
N ARG A 226 -17.98 23.21 11.48
CA ARG A 226 -19.19 24.05 11.42
C ARG A 226 -20.23 23.68 12.48
N THR A 227 -20.02 22.58 13.19
CA THR A 227 -20.90 22.09 14.27
C THR A 227 -20.45 22.67 15.60
#